data_AF-A0A4U0VY97-F1
#
_entry.id   AF-A0A4U0VY97-F1
#
_cell.length_a   1.000
_cell.length_b   1.000
_cell.length_c   1.000
_cell.angle_alpha   90.00
_cell.angle_beta   90.00
_cell.angle_gamma   90.00
#
_symmetry.space_group_name_H-M   'P 1'
#
loop_
_entity.id
_entity.type
_entity.pdbx_description
1 polymer ?
#
loop_
_entity_poly.entity_id
_entity_poly.type
_entity_poly.pdbx_seq_one_letter_code
_entity_poly.pdbx_strand_id
1 'polypeptide(L)'
;MTVLPFPANIPPGINPYAYFARYLEAVFNPRPSNGFKARLIVLFVLTGVGIVLSLAYLSVLIIDHKRRNKSIWLFRLVRRPAGRYLVGNANFLFAIASLVVCGCLVGYIHNFWSVAILRANQDNAFFWRTLIWLPFGAHLWFSSWSSLQAGLLASQAASIPHLLPPIVANTFYIGGLLALAATALTLDIIVSFKWHHAWKLQRRLAIRSILLGGLRPNETAAEAQYILSGALARIDTELGQVVALYRGIGSVYSVASLVILLASGGGLALLFALRRQIRFNTDRSRLEIGGVGEEHPLGRPDHSSSPAETPQSLTPRDLAKPEGVFELRAFTAHSCPTLSNKPKHSPRRPTVHSIHIAQRVEQHSEYLGQDEDVEWEGSTARNLTSEPPISIRQDLARPTGNAPPERRSPQEMQLLALRKVHADVVVFLVAIAALACISLATGLWLAISPTSVYGRFDRIEAVYFVLTWMYLIAVDIALALLLINTLRHLPPARSGQGLHSGRAPDPLPPVLFLPAAADSEDDDERIRDRDRRPFDAFQDEEEGRQGAAAEEASIP
;
A
#
# COMPACT_ATOMS: atom_id res chain seq x y z
N MET A 1 0.85 -35.77 -10.46
CA MET A 1 1.84 -35.12 -11.33
C MET A 1 3.16 -35.24 -10.62
N THR A 2 4.12 -35.96 -11.21
CA THR A 2 5.46 -36.10 -10.61
C THR A 2 6.18 -34.77 -10.70
N VAL A 3 6.54 -34.21 -9.55
CA VAL A 3 7.32 -32.99 -9.40
C VAL A 3 8.81 -33.29 -9.53
N LEU A 4 9.27 -34.40 -8.93
CA LEU A 4 10.68 -34.82 -8.92
C LEU A 4 10.86 -36.18 -9.59
N PRO A 5 11.05 -36.22 -10.92
CA PRO A 5 11.30 -37.48 -11.63
C PRO A 5 12.71 -38.00 -11.39
N PHE A 6 12.88 -39.32 -11.49
CA PHE A 6 14.20 -39.93 -11.56
C PHE A 6 14.85 -39.56 -12.91
N PRO A 7 16.15 -39.19 -12.96
CA PRO A 7 16.81 -38.83 -14.21
C PRO A 7 16.81 -40.01 -15.17
N ALA A 8 16.29 -39.81 -16.38
CA ALA A 8 16.17 -40.87 -17.37
C ALA A 8 17.52 -41.16 -18.06
N ASN A 9 18.35 -40.13 -18.23
CA ASN A 9 19.63 -40.24 -18.92
C ASN A 9 20.79 -40.14 -17.93
N ILE A 10 21.22 -41.28 -17.41
CA ILE A 10 22.46 -41.38 -16.61
C ILE A 10 23.61 -41.72 -17.57
N PRO A 11 24.68 -40.91 -17.64
CA PRO A 11 25.79 -41.19 -18.54
C PRO A 11 26.42 -42.57 -18.27
N PRO A 12 26.84 -43.30 -19.31
CA PRO A 12 27.44 -44.63 -19.16
C PRO A 12 28.71 -44.56 -18.30
N GLY A 13 28.91 -45.55 -17.45
CA GLY A 13 30.07 -45.63 -16.55
C GLY A 13 29.97 -44.77 -15.28
N ILE A 14 28.92 -43.96 -15.12
CA ILE A 14 28.66 -43.21 -13.88
C ILE A 14 27.75 -44.03 -12.96
N ASN A 15 28.13 -44.15 -11.69
CA ASN A 15 27.29 -44.80 -10.69
C ASN A 15 25.94 -44.07 -10.55
N PRO A 16 24.79 -44.75 -10.74
CA PRO A 16 23.49 -44.10 -10.81
C PRO A 16 23.07 -43.46 -9.48
N TYR A 17 23.50 -44.01 -8.35
CA TYR A 17 23.20 -43.44 -7.04
C TYR A 17 23.97 -42.14 -6.77
N ALA A 18 25.26 -42.11 -7.10
CA ALA A 18 26.08 -40.92 -6.97
C ALA A 18 25.57 -39.79 -7.88
N TYR A 19 25.19 -40.13 -9.12
CA TYR A 19 24.55 -39.20 -10.05
C TYR A 19 23.24 -38.67 -9.48
N PHE A 20 22.37 -39.56 -8.98
CA PHE A 20 21.09 -39.16 -8.40
C PHE A 20 21.26 -38.26 -7.16
N ALA A 21 22.24 -38.53 -6.28
CA ALA A 21 22.51 -37.66 -5.14
C ALA A 21 22.92 -36.23 -5.57
N ARG A 22 23.73 -36.11 -6.63
CA ARG A 22 24.10 -34.81 -7.22
C ARG A 22 22.90 -34.12 -7.88
N TYR A 23 22.05 -34.88 -8.57
CA TYR A 23 20.80 -34.38 -9.14
C TYR A 23 19.88 -33.80 -8.05
N LEU A 24 19.71 -34.55 -6.96
CA LEU A 24 18.95 -34.14 -5.78
C LEU A 24 19.49 -32.84 -5.16
N GLU A 25 20.81 -32.73 -5.01
CA GLU A 25 21.46 -31.51 -4.54
C GLU A 25 21.24 -30.34 -5.50
N ALA A 26 21.37 -30.54 -6.81
CA ALA A 26 21.20 -29.50 -7.82
C ALA A 26 19.75 -28.97 -7.90
N VAL A 27 18.75 -29.84 -7.74
CA VAL A 27 17.33 -29.43 -7.76
C VAL A 27 16.96 -28.60 -6.53
N PHE A 28 17.45 -28.99 -5.35
CA PHE A 28 17.11 -28.31 -4.09
C PHE A 28 18.01 -27.11 -3.78
N ASN A 29 19.23 -27.10 -4.31
CA ASN A 29 20.19 -25.99 -4.21
C ASN A 29 20.57 -25.48 -5.60
N PRO A 30 19.62 -24.88 -6.35
CA PRO A 30 19.91 -24.33 -7.65
C PRO A 30 21.01 -23.27 -7.55
N ARG A 31 21.95 -23.30 -8.50
CA ARG A 31 23.07 -22.34 -8.56
C ARG A 31 22.49 -20.92 -8.72
N PRO A 32 22.91 -19.96 -7.88
CA PRO A 32 22.51 -18.57 -8.04
C PRO A 32 22.91 -18.02 -9.41
N SER A 33 22.08 -17.14 -9.96
CA SER A 33 22.37 -16.42 -11.19
C SER A 33 23.62 -15.53 -11.02
N ASN A 34 24.30 -15.23 -12.12
CA ASN A 34 25.47 -14.37 -12.10
C ASN A 34 25.09 -12.97 -11.57
N GLY A 35 25.93 -12.44 -10.68
CA GLY A 35 25.70 -11.14 -10.03
C GLY A 35 24.65 -11.14 -8.90
N PHE A 36 24.04 -12.29 -8.55
CA PHE A 36 23.03 -12.35 -7.48
C PHE A 36 23.55 -11.80 -6.14
N LYS A 37 24.80 -12.13 -5.79
CA LYS A 37 25.47 -11.62 -4.59
C LYS A 37 25.53 -10.08 -4.56
N ALA A 38 25.88 -9.45 -5.69
CA ALA A 38 25.95 -8.00 -5.79
C ALA A 38 24.54 -7.38 -5.64
N ARG A 39 23.52 -7.97 -6.27
CA ARG A 39 22.13 -7.51 -6.13
C ARG A 39 21.61 -7.60 -4.70
N LEU A 40 21.96 -8.65 -3.94
CA LEU A 40 21.65 -8.73 -2.51
C LEU A 40 22.30 -7.61 -1.68
N ILE A 41 23.57 -7.26 -1.98
CA ILE A 41 24.25 -6.15 -1.31
C ILE A 41 23.55 -4.81 -1.60
N VAL A 42 23.18 -4.56 -2.86
CA VAL A 42 22.44 -3.35 -3.23
C VAL A 42 21.08 -3.30 -2.50
N LEU A 43 20.37 -4.41 -2.41
CA LEU A 43 19.11 -4.50 -1.64
C LEU A 43 19.31 -4.20 -0.15
N PHE A 44 20.41 -4.65 0.47
CA PHE A 44 20.74 -4.28 1.84
C PHE A 44 20.94 -2.77 2.00
N VAL A 45 21.67 -2.14 1.07
CA VAL A 45 21.91 -0.69 1.09
C VAL A 45 20.60 0.07 0.92
N LEU A 46 19.77 -0.29 -0.05
CA LEU A 46 18.44 0.32 -0.25
C LEU A 46 17.55 0.15 0.97
N THR A 47 17.54 -1.03 1.60
CA THR A 47 16.80 -1.25 2.84
C THR A 47 17.29 -0.34 3.97
N GLY A 48 18.60 -0.13 4.08
CA GLY A 48 19.19 0.83 5.01
C GLY A 48 18.76 2.27 4.74
N VAL A 49 18.71 2.68 3.47
CA VAL A 49 18.18 3.99 3.06
C VAL A 49 16.72 4.15 3.47
N GLY A 50 15.88 3.15 3.23
CA GLY A 50 14.47 3.17 3.63
C GLY A 50 14.26 3.29 5.14
N ILE A 51 15.11 2.64 5.96
CA ILE A 51 15.09 2.81 7.42
C ILE A 51 15.42 4.26 7.81
N VAL A 52 16.49 4.83 7.25
CA VAL A 52 16.91 6.20 7.54
C VAL A 52 15.85 7.21 7.11
N LEU A 53 15.29 7.08 5.89
CA LEU A 53 14.22 7.95 5.39
C LEU A 53 12.95 7.85 6.23
N SER A 54 12.56 6.64 6.66
CA SER A 54 11.39 6.43 7.52
C SER A 54 11.56 7.13 8.87
N LEU A 55 12.74 7.01 9.49
CA LEU A 55 13.05 7.67 10.77
C LEU A 55 13.14 9.19 10.63
N ALA A 56 13.77 9.69 9.57
CA ALA A 56 13.85 11.11 9.28
C ALA A 56 12.46 11.71 9.06
N TYR A 57 11.62 11.06 8.24
CA TYR A 57 10.26 11.50 7.98
C TYR A 57 9.41 11.48 9.26
N LEU A 58 9.46 10.39 10.05
CA LEU A 58 8.75 10.29 11.32
C LEU A 58 9.18 11.39 12.30
N SER A 59 10.47 11.68 12.39
CA SER A 59 11.00 12.74 13.25
C SER A 59 10.46 14.12 12.84
N VAL A 60 10.46 14.42 11.54
CA VAL A 60 9.91 15.67 11.02
C VAL A 60 8.40 15.77 11.24
N LEU A 61 7.65 14.66 11.11
CA LEU A 61 6.21 14.62 11.42
C LEU A 61 5.92 14.92 12.90
N ILE A 62 6.72 14.37 13.82
CA ILE A 62 6.62 14.64 15.26
C ILE A 62 6.92 16.12 15.54
N ILE A 63 7.95 16.68 14.91
CA ILE A 63 8.30 18.11 15.05
C ILE A 63 7.17 18.99 14.51
N ASP A 64 6.60 18.68 13.34
CA ASP A 64 5.48 19.41 12.75
C ASP A 64 4.25 19.38 13.66
N HIS A 65 3.92 18.22 14.26
CA HIS A 65 2.81 18.10 15.22
C HIS A 65 3.05 18.92 16.49
N LYS A 66 4.24 18.83 17.07
CA LYS A 66 4.63 19.62 18.25
C LYS A 66 4.57 21.12 17.97
N ARG A 67 5.08 21.58 16.82
CA ARG A 67 5.05 23.01 16.43
C ARG A 67 3.64 23.54 16.21
N ARG A 68 2.70 22.68 15.80
CA ARG A 68 1.30 23.04 15.60
C ARG A 68 0.43 22.84 16.86
N ASN A 69 1.02 22.41 17.98
CA ASN A 69 0.31 22.00 19.20
C ASN A 69 -0.82 21.00 18.91
N LYS A 70 -0.59 20.05 17.98
CA LYS A 70 -1.55 18.99 17.66
C LYS A 70 -1.19 17.71 18.41
N SER A 71 -2.20 17.02 18.95
CA SER A 71 -2.02 15.69 19.51
C SER A 71 -1.56 14.71 18.40
N ILE A 72 -0.61 13.85 18.74
CA ILE A 72 -0.16 12.79 17.84
C ILE A 72 -1.15 11.64 17.99
N TRP A 73 -1.73 11.20 16.88
CA TRP A 73 -2.66 10.07 16.84
C TRP A 73 -2.37 9.20 15.62
N LEU A 74 -2.52 7.88 15.79
CA LEU A 74 -2.37 6.89 14.72
C LEU A 74 -3.72 6.51 14.12
N PHE A 75 -4.71 6.29 14.98
CA PHE A 75 -6.08 6.00 14.60
C PHE A 75 -7.00 6.91 15.38
N ARG A 76 -8.04 7.46 14.72
CA ARG A 76 -9.07 8.29 15.37
C ARG A 76 -10.43 7.84 14.87
N LEU A 77 -11.40 7.77 15.80
CA LEU A 77 -12.80 7.54 15.46
C LEU A 77 -13.45 8.89 15.15
N VAL A 78 -13.87 9.10 13.91
CA VAL A 78 -14.50 10.33 13.44
C VAL A 78 -16.01 10.12 13.36
N ARG A 79 -16.78 10.92 14.12
CA ARG A 79 -18.25 10.92 14.08
C ARG A 79 -18.76 11.67 12.84
N ARG A 80 -19.76 11.09 12.17
CA ARG A 80 -20.56 11.67 11.09
C ARG A 80 -22.04 11.34 11.31
N PRO A 81 -22.98 12.03 10.62
CA PRO A 81 -24.40 11.71 10.74
C PRO A 81 -24.73 10.24 10.44
N ALA A 82 -23.95 9.59 9.57
CA ALA A 82 -24.11 8.18 9.23
C ALA A 82 -23.49 7.19 10.25
N GLY A 83 -22.71 7.66 11.23
CA GLY A 83 -22.02 6.84 12.24
C GLY A 83 -20.54 7.20 12.42
N ARG A 84 -19.75 6.27 12.97
CA ARG A 84 -18.33 6.50 13.33
C ARG A 84 -17.39 5.77 12.38
N TYR A 85 -16.49 6.50 11.74
CA TYR A 85 -15.44 5.94 10.88
C TYR A 85 -14.12 5.82 11.63
N LEU A 86 -13.43 4.70 11.50
CA LEU A 86 -12.06 4.53 11.97
C LEU A 86 -11.09 5.05 10.90
N VAL A 87 -10.44 6.18 11.20
CA VAL A 87 -9.53 6.85 10.27
C VAL A 87 -8.11 6.65 10.74
N GLY A 88 -7.25 6.13 9.87
CA GLY A 88 -5.82 6.07 10.08
C GLY A 88 -5.12 7.36 9.67
N ASN A 89 -4.12 7.79 10.46
CA ASN A 89 -3.23 8.87 10.09
C ASN A 89 -2.24 8.34 9.04
N ALA A 90 -2.60 8.51 7.76
CA ALA A 90 -1.85 7.93 6.64
C ALA A 90 -0.35 8.27 6.69
N ASN A 91 0.03 9.48 7.09
CA ASN A 91 1.44 9.90 7.16
C ASN A 91 2.23 9.10 8.21
N PHE A 92 1.71 8.97 9.43
CA PHE A 92 2.37 8.21 10.48
C PHE A 92 2.33 6.70 10.22
N LEU A 93 1.19 6.18 9.77
CA LEU A 93 1.04 4.77 9.45
C LEU A 93 1.99 4.35 8.33
N PHE A 94 2.12 5.16 7.28
CA PHE A 94 3.05 4.91 6.19
C PHE A 94 4.50 4.90 6.67
N ALA A 95 4.92 5.89 7.48
CA ALA A 95 6.28 5.95 8.02
C ALA A 95 6.62 4.76 8.93
N ILE A 96 5.72 4.42 9.86
CA ILE A 96 5.93 3.31 10.81
C ILE A 96 5.90 1.97 10.09
N ALA A 97 4.92 1.75 9.20
CA ALA A 97 4.82 0.51 8.46
C ALA A 97 6.01 0.33 7.51
N SER A 98 6.50 1.40 6.87
CA SER A 98 7.73 1.38 6.07
C SER A 98 8.93 0.96 6.91
N LEU A 99 9.09 1.52 8.11
CA LEU A 99 10.16 1.16 9.04
C LEU A 99 10.10 -0.32 9.44
N VAL A 100 8.92 -0.83 9.79
CA VAL A 100 8.70 -2.24 10.16
C VAL A 100 9.04 -3.16 9.00
N VAL A 101 8.53 -2.87 7.79
CA VAL A 101 8.80 -3.68 6.61
C VAL A 101 10.28 -3.67 6.25
N CYS A 102 10.96 -2.51 6.29
CA CYS A 102 12.39 -2.46 6.04
C CYS A 102 13.18 -3.27 7.09
N GLY A 103 12.78 -3.23 8.36
CA GLY A 103 13.34 -4.09 9.40
C GLY A 103 13.17 -5.59 9.08
N CYS A 104 11.98 -6.01 8.67
CA CYS A 104 11.73 -7.39 8.24
C CYS A 104 12.53 -7.77 6.99
N LEU A 105 12.73 -6.83 6.06
CA LEU A 105 13.51 -7.04 4.84
C LEU A 105 14.99 -7.32 5.11
N VAL A 106 15.58 -6.73 6.13
CA VAL A 106 16.96 -7.08 6.55
C VAL A 106 17.06 -8.58 6.86
N GLY A 107 16.13 -9.12 7.65
CA GLY A 107 16.07 -10.54 7.97
C GLY A 107 15.81 -11.42 6.75
N TYR A 108 14.90 -10.98 5.87
CA TYR A 108 14.59 -11.67 4.61
C TYR A 108 15.80 -11.77 3.67
N ILE A 109 16.50 -10.66 3.41
CA ILE A 109 17.68 -10.61 2.55
C ILE A 109 18.82 -11.44 3.17
N HIS A 110 19.00 -11.36 4.49
CA HIS A 110 19.97 -12.19 5.22
C HIS A 110 19.66 -13.69 5.12
N ASN A 111 18.39 -14.09 5.18
CA ASN A 111 18.00 -15.48 4.96
C ASN A 111 18.38 -15.94 3.54
N PHE A 112 18.08 -15.13 2.52
CA PHE A 112 18.49 -15.45 1.15
C PHE A 112 20.00 -15.53 0.97
N TRP A 113 20.77 -14.66 1.63
CA TRP A 113 22.22 -14.76 1.65
C TRP A 113 22.69 -16.09 2.25
N SER A 114 22.14 -16.46 3.41
CA SER A 114 22.48 -17.71 4.10
C SER A 114 22.15 -18.94 3.25
N VAL A 115 20.99 -18.95 2.62
CA VAL A 115 20.47 -20.06 1.84
C VAL A 115 21.17 -20.17 0.49
N ALA A 116 21.21 -19.09 -0.30
CA ALA A 116 21.69 -19.14 -1.68
C ALA A 116 23.22 -19.04 -1.79
N ILE A 117 23.87 -18.24 -0.94
CA ILE A 117 25.33 -18.01 -1.01
C ILE A 117 26.07 -18.96 -0.08
N LEU A 118 25.67 -19.04 1.19
CA LEU A 118 26.35 -19.87 2.18
C LEU A 118 25.87 -21.33 2.19
N ARG A 119 24.78 -21.66 1.49
CA ARG A 119 24.14 -22.98 1.48
C ARG A 119 23.79 -23.49 2.89
N ALA A 120 23.50 -22.58 3.80
CA ALA A 120 23.10 -22.85 5.18
C ALA A 120 21.59 -22.64 5.38
N ASN A 121 21.03 -23.24 6.44
CA ASN A 121 19.65 -22.99 6.90
C ASN A 121 18.55 -23.24 5.85
N GLN A 122 18.80 -24.14 4.90
CA GLN A 122 17.88 -24.51 3.82
C GLN A 122 16.55 -25.08 4.34
N ASP A 123 16.59 -25.75 5.49
CA ASP A 123 15.44 -26.33 6.17
C ASP A 123 14.45 -25.28 6.68
N ASN A 124 14.90 -24.04 6.87
CA ASN A 124 14.11 -22.91 7.36
C ASN A 124 13.90 -21.81 6.30
N ALA A 125 14.34 -22.03 5.05
CA ALA A 125 14.28 -21.03 3.99
C ALA A 125 12.85 -20.53 3.71
N PHE A 126 11.86 -21.40 3.82
CA PHE A 126 10.48 -21.05 3.45
C PHE A 126 9.76 -20.16 4.45
N PHE A 127 10.14 -20.21 5.74
CA PHE A 127 9.58 -19.32 6.75
C PHE A 127 9.79 -17.85 6.36
N TRP A 128 11.02 -17.49 6.00
CA TRP A 128 11.32 -16.12 5.57
C TRP A 128 10.72 -15.78 4.21
N ARG A 129 10.73 -16.74 3.27
CA ARG A 129 10.20 -16.53 1.91
C ARG A 129 8.73 -16.17 1.87
N THR A 130 7.93 -16.67 2.81
CA THR A 130 6.49 -16.43 2.81
C THR A 130 6.10 -15.36 3.83
N LEU A 131 6.69 -15.35 5.03
CA LEU A 131 6.28 -14.43 6.10
C LEU A 131 6.53 -12.95 5.76
N ILE A 132 7.48 -12.62 4.88
CA ILE A 132 7.76 -11.24 4.50
C ILE A 132 6.56 -10.54 3.84
N TRP A 133 5.67 -11.31 3.20
CA TRP A 133 4.50 -10.77 2.52
C TRP A 133 3.44 -10.24 3.48
N LEU A 134 3.44 -10.68 4.75
CA LEU A 134 2.52 -10.18 5.77
C LEU A 134 2.75 -8.70 6.12
N PRO A 135 3.96 -8.25 6.51
CA PRO A 135 4.20 -6.84 6.77
C PRO A 135 4.05 -5.99 5.49
N PHE A 136 4.40 -6.51 4.31
CA PHE A 136 4.13 -5.85 3.03
C PHE A 136 2.63 -5.60 2.82
N GLY A 137 1.84 -6.67 2.93
CA GLY A 137 0.39 -6.62 2.79
C GLY A 137 -0.24 -5.68 3.81
N ALA A 138 0.19 -5.73 5.07
CA ALA A 138 -0.30 -4.84 6.12
C ALA A 138 0.02 -3.37 5.82
N HIS A 139 1.23 -3.05 5.35
CA HIS A 139 1.57 -1.68 4.96
C HIS A 139 0.66 -1.18 3.82
N LEU A 140 0.54 -1.93 2.73
CA LEU A 140 -0.30 -1.55 1.60
C LEU A 140 -1.78 -1.44 2.00
N TRP A 141 -2.24 -2.31 2.91
CA TRP A 141 -3.59 -2.30 3.44
C TRP A 141 -3.84 -1.03 4.26
N PHE A 142 -3.04 -0.74 5.28
CA PHE A 142 -3.23 0.44 6.11
C PHE A 142 -3.21 1.71 5.28
N SER A 143 -2.29 1.82 4.32
CA SER A 143 -2.15 3.03 3.52
C SER A 143 -3.34 3.21 2.54
N SER A 144 -3.76 2.16 1.83
CA SER A 144 -4.91 2.23 0.91
C SER A 144 -6.24 2.49 1.63
N TRP A 145 -6.50 1.81 2.75
CA TRP A 145 -7.72 2.01 3.53
C TRP A 145 -7.75 3.37 4.24
N SER A 146 -6.61 3.90 4.70
CA SER A 146 -6.57 5.28 5.22
C SER A 146 -6.99 6.30 4.16
N SER A 147 -6.52 6.13 2.92
CA SER A 147 -6.94 6.98 1.80
C SER A 147 -8.41 6.81 1.43
N LEU A 148 -8.92 5.57 1.44
CA LEU A 148 -10.35 5.31 1.20
C LEU A 148 -11.23 5.98 2.25
N GLN A 149 -10.92 5.82 3.53
CA GLN A 149 -11.67 6.42 4.64
C GLN A 149 -11.65 7.96 4.55
N ALA A 150 -10.49 8.55 4.24
CA ALA A 150 -10.39 9.99 4.01
C ALA A 150 -11.24 10.44 2.80
N GLY A 151 -11.24 9.67 1.71
CA GLY A 151 -12.08 9.92 0.53
C GLY A 151 -13.58 9.86 0.85
N LEU A 152 -14.02 8.84 1.60
CA LEU A 152 -15.42 8.70 2.03
C LEU A 152 -15.86 9.88 2.91
N LEU A 153 -15.00 10.33 3.83
CA LEU A 153 -15.28 11.49 4.68
C LEU A 153 -15.35 12.79 3.88
N ALA A 154 -14.50 12.94 2.85
CA ALA A 154 -14.53 14.10 1.97
C ALA A 154 -15.77 14.10 1.06
N SER A 155 -16.20 12.94 0.56
CA SER A 155 -17.36 12.83 -0.33
C SER A 155 -18.70 13.04 0.37
N GLN A 156 -18.82 12.65 1.64
CA GLN A 156 -20.05 12.87 2.42
C GLN A 156 -20.38 14.35 2.63
N ALA A 157 -19.36 15.22 2.63
CA ALA A 157 -19.58 16.66 2.65
C ALA A 157 -20.22 17.19 1.36
N ALA A 158 -20.10 16.45 0.24
CA ALA A 158 -20.54 16.85 -1.08
C ALA A 158 -21.90 16.25 -1.50
N SER A 159 -22.76 15.93 -0.53
CA SER A 159 -24.16 15.48 -0.70
C SER A 159 -24.40 14.20 -1.50
N ILE A 160 -23.37 13.38 -1.78
CA ILE A 160 -23.58 12.08 -2.43
C ILE A 160 -24.09 11.08 -1.38
N PRO A 161 -25.27 10.45 -1.58
CA PRO A 161 -25.80 9.47 -0.65
C PRO A 161 -24.85 8.28 -0.46
N HIS A 162 -24.90 7.70 0.74
CA HIS A 162 -23.90 6.84 1.38
C HIS A 162 -23.34 5.69 0.50
N LEU A 163 -22.17 5.90 -0.12
CA LEU A 163 -21.46 4.84 -0.87
C LEU A 163 -21.08 3.63 0.01
N LEU A 164 -20.71 3.85 1.28
CA LEU A 164 -20.35 2.77 2.19
C LEU A 164 -20.71 3.11 3.66
N PRO A 165 -21.57 2.32 4.33
CA PRO A 165 -21.88 2.51 5.74
C PRO A 165 -20.61 2.38 6.63
N PRO A 166 -20.49 3.16 7.72
CA PRO A 166 -19.28 3.15 8.55
C PRO A 166 -18.98 1.79 9.17
N ILE A 167 -20.01 1.05 9.58
CA ILE A 167 -19.86 -0.31 10.15
C ILE A 167 -19.20 -1.21 9.11
N VAL A 168 -19.70 -1.22 7.87
CA VAL A 168 -19.16 -2.03 6.78
C VAL A 168 -17.72 -1.61 6.46
N ALA A 169 -17.45 -0.30 6.38
CA ALA A 169 -16.12 0.23 6.11
C ALA A 169 -15.09 -0.17 7.19
N ASN A 170 -15.46 -0.06 8.47
CA ASN A 170 -14.58 -0.43 9.58
C ASN A 170 -14.40 -1.95 9.70
N THR A 171 -15.48 -2.72 9.46
CA THR A 171 -15.42 -4.19 9.44
C THR A 171 -14.51 -4.68 8.33
N PHE A 172 -14.58 -4.13 7.12
CA PHE A 172 -13.60 -4.48 6.09
C PHE A 172 -12.20 -4.01 6.46
N TYR A 173 -12.04 -2.80 7.01
CA TYR A 173 -10.72 -2.27 7.34
C TYR A 173 -9.98 -3.16 8.35
N ILE A 174 -10.61 -3.52 9.47
CA ILE A 174 -9.98 -4.33 10.53
C ILE A 174 -10.21 -5.83 10.31
N GLY A 175 -11.46 -6.24 10.10
CA GLY A 175 -11.83 -7.64 9.90
C GLY A 175 -11.22 -8.23 8.63
N GLY A 176 -11.19 -7.46 7.54
CA GLY A 176 -10.52 -7.88 6.31
C GLY A 176 -9.02 -8.09 6.48
N LEU A 177 -8.34 -7.17 7.19
CA LEU A 177 -6.92 -7.33 7.52
C LEU A 177 -6.66 -8.59 8.36
N LEU A 178 -7.43 -8.78 9.43
CA LEU A 178 -7.26 -9.91 10.33
C LEU A 178 -7.55 -11.24 9.63
N ALA A 179 -8.61 -11.31 8.82
CA ALA A 179 -8.95 -12.51 8.06
C ALA A 179 -7.88 -12.87 7.03
N LEU A 180 -7.39 -11.87 6.27
CA LEU A 180 -6.31 -12.08 5.30
C LEU A 180 -5.00 -12.47 5.99
N ALA A 181 -4.62 -11.77 7.07
CA ALA A 181 -3.40 -12.06 7.81
C ALA A 181 -3.44 -13.46 8.45
N ALA A 182 -4.55 -13.85 9.08
CA ALA A 182 -4.71 -15.18 9.66
C ALA A 182 -4.65 -16.29 8.60
N THR A 183 -5.32 -16.08 7.46
CA THR A 183 -5.31 -17.04 6.34
C THR A 183 -3.92 -17.20 5.77
N ALA A 184 -3.26 -16.08 5.44
CA ALA A 184 -1.91 -16.07 4.89
C ALA A 184 -0.90 -16.68 5.87
N LEU A 185 -0.91 -16.26 7.14
CA LEU A 185 -0.03 -16.80 8.17
C LEU A 185 -0.20 -18.31 8.36
N THR A 186 -1.44 -18.80 8.36
CA THR A 186 -1.72 -20.24 8.48
C THR A 186 -1.13 -21.02 7.30
N LEU A 187 -1.35 -20.55 6.08
CA LEU A 187 -0.78 -21.19 4.88
C LEU A 187 0.75 -21.12 4.87
N ASP A 188 1.34 -20.00 5.28
CA ASP A 188 2.78 -19.76 5.36
C ASP A 188 3.46 -20.69 6.38
N ILE A 189 2.83 -20.90 7.53
CA ILE A 189 3.32 -21.84 8.55
C ILE A 189 3.26 -23.28 8.02
N ILE A 190 2.11 -23.68 7.44
CA ILE A 190 1.92 -25.05 6.93
C ILE A 190 2.92 -25.35 5.80
N VAL A 191 3.08 -24.44 4.84
CA VAL A 191 4.02 -24.64 3.72
C VAL A 191 5.47 -24.70 4.20
N SER A 192 5.82 -23.94 5.24
CA SER A 192 7.15 -23.96 5.84
C SER A 192 7.44 -25.29 6.52
N PHE A 193 6.48 -25.86 7.27
CA PHE A 193 6.64 -27.20 7.84
C PHE A 193 6.75 -28.28 6.76
N LYS A 194 5.96 -28.17 5.69
CA LYS A 194 6.00 -29.11 4.56
C LYS A 194 7.33 -29.05 3.82
N TRP A 195 7.85 -27.85 3.58
CA TRP A 195 9.19 -27.67 3.03
C TRP A 195 10.27 -28.26 3.94
N HIS A 196 10.21 -27.98 5.24
CA HIS A 196 11.16 -28.49 6.22
C HIS A 196 11.20 -30.04 6.21
N HIS A 197 10.03 -30.67 6.12
CA HIS A 197 9.93 -32.13 6.01
C HIS A 197 10.50 -32.66 4.68
N ALA A 198 10.11 -32.05 3.55
CA ALA A 198 10.62 -32.40 2.23
C ALA A 198 12.15 -32.28 2.16
N TRP A 199 12.71 -31.20 2.72
CA TRP A 199 14.14 -30.96 2.82
C TRP A 199 14.86 -32.06 3.62
N LYS A 200 14.33 -32.43 4.79
CA LYS A 200 14.89 -33.52 5.61
C LYS A 200 14.85 -34.87 4.89
N LEU A 201 13.74 -35.20 4.21
CA LEU A 201 13.60 -36.42 3.44
C LEU A 201 14.61 -36.45 2.27
N GLN A 202 14.75 -35.34 1.56
CA GLN A 202 15.70 -35.17 0.48
C GLN A 202 17.14 -35.41 0.95
N ARG A 203 17.56 -34.78 2.05
CA ARG A 203 18.91 -34.93 2.59
C ARG A 203 19.21 -36.37 3.00
N ARG A 204 18.23 -37.04 3.64
CA ARG A 204 18.35 -38.48 3.98
C ARG A 204 18.48 -39.34 2.73
N LEU A 205 17.71 -39.05 1.68
CA LEU A 205 17.77 -39.78 0.43
C LEU A 205 19.11 -39.58 -0.28
N ALA A 206 19.62 -38.35 -0.35
CA ALA A 206 20.92 -38.05 -0.94
C ALA A 206 22.07 -38.78 -0.23
N ILE A 207 22.09 -38.78 1.11
CA ILE A 207 23.08 -39.53 1.89
C ILE A 207 22.96 -41.03 1.63
N ARG A 208 21.73 -41.57 1.66
CA ARG A 208 21.48 -42.99 1.38
C ARG A 208 21.93 -43.38 -0.02
N SER A 209 21.70 -42.53 -1.02
CA SER A 209 22.18 -42.75 -2.38
C SER A 209 23.71 -42.79 -2.43
N ILE A 210 24.42 -41.86 -1.79
CA ILE A 210 25.89 -41.92 -1.74
C ILE A 210 26.39 -43.24 -1.12
N LEU A 211 25.78 -43.68 -0.01
CA LEU A 211 26.13 -44.95 0.64
C LEU A 211 25.85 -46.16 -0.26
N LEU A 212 24.68 -46.20 -0.91
CA LEU A 212 24.34 -47.27 -1.86
C LEU A 212 25.27 -47.28 -3.08
N GLY A 213 25.71 -46.11 -3.55
CA GLY A 213 26.68 -46.02 -4.64
C GLY A 213 28.01 -46.68 -4.30
N GLY A 214 28.47 -46.60 -3.05
CA GLY A 214 29.66 -47.32 -2.58
C GLY A 214 29.44 -48.81 -2.38
N LEU A 215 28.26 -49.21 -1.88
CA LEU A 215 27.94 -50.62 -1.63
C LEU A 215 27.55 -51.41 -2.89
N ARG A 216 27.03 -50.72 -3.91
CA ARG A 216 26.45 -51.32 -5.12
C ARG A 216 26.93 -50.59 -6.38
N PRO A 217 28.23 -50.68 -6.71
CA PRO A 217 28.82 -49.91 -7.81
C PRO A 217 28.30 -50.30 -9.19
N ASN A 218 27.87 -51.56 -9.36
CA ASN A 218 27.55 -52.17 -10.66
C ASN A 218 26.05 -52.23 -10.99
N GLU A 219 25.18 -51.68 -10.13
CA GLU A 219 23.74 -51.65 -10.42
C GLU A 219 23.41 -50.67 -11.55
N THR A 220 22.43 -51.05 -12.36
CA THR A 220 21.91 -50.25 -13.47
C THR A 220 21.02 -49.10 -12.99
N ALA A 221 20.77 -48.12 -13.86
CA ALA A 221 19.87 -47.00 -13.57
C ALA A 221 18.44 -47.46 -13.20
N ALA A 222 17.93 -48.51 -13.85
CA ALA A 222 16.60 -49.07 -13.59
C ALA A 222 16.52 -49.72 -12.20
N GLU A 223 17.56 -50.45 -11.78
CA GLU A 223 17.63 -51.04 -10.44
C GLU A 223 17.71 -49.96 -9.36
N ALA A 224 18.55 -48.95 -9.57
CA ALA A 224 18.64 -47.79 -8.67
C ALA A 224 17.29 -47.05 -8.56
N GLN A 225 16.61 -46.82 -9.69
CA GLN A 225 15.28 -46.22 -9.72
C GLN A 225 14.27 -47.05 -8.91
N TYR A 226 14.24 -48.37 -9.11
CA TYR A 226 13.35 -49.27 -8.38
C TYR A 226 13.59 -49.17 -6.87
N ILE A 227 14.85 -49.23 -6.43
CA ILE A 227 15.24 -49.16 -5.01
C ILE A 227 14.89 -47.82 -4.38
N LEU A 228 15.05 -46.71 -5.11
CA LEU A 228 14.82 -45.37 -4.60
C LEU A 228 13.37 -44.88 -4.76
N SER A 229 12.57 -45.55 -5.59
CA SER A 229 11.20 -45.15 -5.97
C SER A 229 10.30 -44.85 -4.76
N GLY A 230 10.32 -45.71 -3.73
CA GLY A 230 9.49 -45.54 -2.55
C GLY A 230 9.86 -44.30 -1.70
N ALA A 231 11.14 -43.97 -1.62
CA ALA A 231 11.59 -42.75 -0.94
C ALA A 231 11.32 -41.49 -1.78
N LEU A 232 11.53 -41.60 -3.09
CA LEU A 232 11.27 -40.53 -4.05
C LEU A 232 9.77 -40.16 -4.07
N ALA A 233 8.87 -41.15 -4.06
CA ALA A 233 7.42 -40.93 -4.02
C ALA A 233 6.97 -40.15 -2.76
N ARG A 234 7.65 -40.35 -1.62
CA ARG A 234 7.37 -39.59 -0.39
C ARG A 234 7.78 -38.12 -0.53
N ILE A 235 8.96 -37.86 -1.10
CA ILE A 235 9.42 -36.50 -1.37
C ILE A 235 8.49 -35.82 -2.38
N ASP A 236 8.11 -36.52 -3.44
CA ASP A 236 7.19 -36.03 -4.47
C ASP A 236 5.83 -35.66 -3.89
N THR A 237 5.32 -36.46 -2.95
CA THR A 237 4.07 -36.17 -2.24
C THR A 237 4.16 -34.88 -1.43
N GLU A 238 5.24 -34.69 -0.66
CA GLU A 238 5.43 -33.47 0.13
C GLU A 238 5.64 -32.24 -0.76
N LEU A 239 6.43 -32.36 -1.83
CA LEU A 239 6.61 -31.28 -2.81
C LEU A 239 5.30 -30.94 -3.53
N GLY A 240 4.47 -31.93 -3.87
CA GLY A 240 3.15 -31.73 -4.45
C GLY A 240 2.24 -30.91 -3.51
N GLN A 241 2.31 -31.17 -2.20
CA GLN A 241 1.60 -30.39 -1.19
C GLN A 241 2.14 -28.96 -1.08
N VAL A 242 3.47 -28.78 -1.08
CA VAL A 242 4.11 -27.44 -1.12
C VAL A 242 3.61 -26.66 -2.33
N VAL A 243 3.62 -27.26 -3.52
CA VAL A 243 3.13 -26.64 -4.76
C VAL A 243 1.66 -26.22 -4.64
N ALA A 244 0.80 -27.09 -4.10
CA ALA A 244 -0.62 -26.78 -3.91
C ALA A 244 -0.82 -25.61 -2.93
N LEU A 245 -0.08 -25.59 -1.81
CA LEU A 245 -0.11 -24.50 -0.83
C LEU A 245 0.36 -23.18 -1.44
N TYR A 246 1.41 -23.18 -2.26
CA TYR A 246 1.87 -21.98 -2.98
C TYR A 246 0.81 -21.41 -3.91
N ARG A 247 0.02 -22.26 -4.57
CA ARG A 247 -1.12 -21.78 -5.37
C ARG A 247 -2.16 -21.09 -4.51
N GLY A 248 -2.47 -21.67 -3.36
CA GLY A 248 -3.37 -21.07 -2.37
C GLY A 248 -2.85 -19.70 -1.89
N ILE A 249 -1.57 -19.65 -1.48
CA ILE A 249 -0.90 -18.42 -1.04
C ILE A 249 -0.93 -17.34 -2.14
N GLY A 250 -0.53 -17.68 -3.37
CA GLY A 250 -0.59 -16.77 -4.51
C GLY A 250 -2.00 -16.26 -4.80
N SER A 251 -3.02 -17.11 -4.62
CA SER A 251 -4.43 -16.72 -4.80
C SER A 251 -4.89 -15.75 -3.72
N VAL A 252 -4.56 -16.00 -2.45
CA VAL A 252 -4.88 -15.10 -1.32
C VAL A 252 -4.22 -13.73 -1.54
N TYR A 253 -2.93 -13.70 -1.89
CA TYR A 253 -2.24 -12.43 -2.15
C TYR A 253 -2.76 -11.71 -3.40
N SER A 254 -3.21 -12.43 -4.43
CA SER A 254 -3.87 -11.82 -5.59
C SER A 254 -5.18 -11.14 -5.21
N VAL A 255 -6.03 -11.82 -4.43
CA VAL A 255 -7.29 -11.26 -3.94
C VAL A 255 -7.03 -10.06 -3.04
N ALA A 256 -6.07 -10.15 -2.12
CA ALA A 256 -5.68 -9.03 -1.25
C ALA A 256 -5.21 -7.82 -2.07
N SER A 257 -4.36 -8.05 -3.09
CA SER A 257 -3.84 -7.00 -3.97
C SER A 257 -4.96 -6.34 -4.79
N LEU A 258 -5.93 -7.12 -5.27
CA LEU A 258 -7.11 -6.59 -5.94
C LEU A 258 -7.95 -5.70 -5.00
N VAL A 259 -8.18 -6.14 -3.76
CA VAL A 259 -8.91 -5.34 -2.76
C VAL A 259 -8.16 -4.04 -2.45
N ILE A 260 -6.83 -4.06 -2.34
CA ILE A 260 -6.00 -2.86 -2.14
C ILE A 260 -6.12 -1.91 -3.34
N LEU A 261 -6.12 -2.42 -4.57
CA LEU A 261 -6.33 -1.59 -5.77
C LEU A 261 -7.71 -0.93 -5.78
N LEU A 262 -8.76 -1.68 -5.43
CA LEU A 262 -10.12 -1.14 -5.32
C LEU A 262 -10.21 -0.07 -4.21
N ALA A 263 -9.62 -0.31 -3.05
CA ALA A 263 -9.55 0.67 -1.95
C ALA A 263 -8.78 1.94 -2.35
N SER A 264 -7.73 1.79 -3.17
CA SER A 264 -6.96 2.91 -3.71
C SER A 264 -7.81 3.81 -4.63
N GLY A 265 -8.90 3.30 -5.21
CA GLY A 265 -9.90 4.10 -5.90
C GLY A 265 -10.52 5.21 -5.04
N GLY A 266 -10.62 5.00 -3.72
CA GLY A 266 -11.06 6.05 -2.79
C GLY A 266 -10.07 7.21 -2.67
N GLY A 267 -8.77 6.93 -2.84
CA GLY A 267 -7.73 7.97 -2.93
C GLY A 267 -7.90 8.85 -4.17
N LEU A 268 -8.31 8.29 -5.31
CA LEU A 268 -8.65 9.08 -6.50
C LEU A 268 -9.85 10.00 -6.25
N ALA A 269 -10.90 9.49 -5.61
CA ALA A 269 -12.05 10.30 -5.24
C ALA A 269 -11.66 11.49 -4.32
N LEU A 270 -10.78 11.24 -3.35
CA LEU A 270 -10.20 12.29 -2.50
C LEU A 270 -9.42 13.33 -3.31
N LEU A 271 -8.60 12.90 -4.27
CA LEU A 271 -7.85 13.82 -5.13
C LEU A 271 -8.77 14.71 -5.97
N PHE A 272 -9.87 14.15 -6.52
CA PHE A 272 -10.85 14.95 -7.26
C PHE A 272 -11.54 15.98 -6.36
N ALA A 273 -11.92 15.58 -5.14
CA ALA A 273 -12.49 16.49 -4.15
C ALA A 273 -11.52 17.63 -3.79
N LEU A 274 -10.26 17.31 -3.50
CA LEU A 274 -9.22 18.30 -3.19
C LEU A 274 -8.98 19.25 -4.37
N ARG A 275 -8.91 18.75 -5.61
CA ARG A 275 -8.74 19.59 -6.80
C ARG A 275 -9.90 20.57 -6.98
N ARG A 276 -11.15 20.10 -6.80
CA ARG A 276 -12.34 20.94 -6.89
C ARG A 276 -12.29 22.07 -5.86
N GLN A 277 -11.89 21.76 -4.62
CA GLN A 277 -11.77 22.77 -3.58
C GLN A 277 -10.63 23.76 -3.80
N ILE A 278 -9.45 23.30 -4.23
CA ILE A 278 -8.33 24.18 -4.56
C ILE A 278 -8.75 25.15 -5.66
N ARG A 279 -9.44 24.67 -6.71
CA ARG A 279 -9.96 25.51 -7.78
C ARG A 279 -10.95 26.55 -7.24
N PHE A 280 -11.94 26.12 -6.47
CA PHE A 280 -12.93 27.00 -5.86
C PHE A 280 -12.30 28.12 -5.01
N ASN A 281 -11.35 27.78 -4.13
CA ASN A 281 -10.67 28.76 -3.29
C ASN A 281 -9.77 29.69 -4.12
N THR A 282 -9.11 29.17 -5.16
CA THR A 282 -8.28 30.00 -6.05
C THR A 282 -9.13 31.02 -6.82
N ASP A 283 -10.30 30.60 -7.33
CA ASP A 283 -11.21 31.47 -8.06
C ASP A 283 -11.80 32.55 -7.14
N ARG A 284 -12.17 32.18 -5.91
CA ARG A 284 -12.64 33.14 -4.90
C ARG A 284 -11.58 34.19 -4.54
N SER A 285 -10.34 33.78 -4.25
CA SER A 285 -9.28 34.73 -3.92
C SER A 285 -8.94 35.67 -5.09
N ARG A 286 -9.10 35.22 -6.35
CA ARG A 286 -8.94 36.09 -7.53
C ARG A 286 -10.02 37.17 -7.62
N LEU A 287 -11.27 36.83 -7.29
CA LEU A 287 -12.37 37.79 -7.28
C LEU A 287 -12.21 38.84 -6.17
N GLU A 288 -11.74 38.42 -4.99
CA GLU A 288 -11.48 39.34 -3.88
C GLU A 288 -10.34 40.33 -4.20
N ILE A 289 -9.30 39.92 -4.94
CA ILE A 289 -8.21 40.81 -5.37
C ILE A 289 -8.67 41.73 -6.52
N GLY A 290 -9.43 41.20 -7.48
CA GLY A 290 -9.94 41.97 -8.62
C GLY A 290 -10.95 43.05 -8.21
N GLY A 291 -11.78 42.79 -7.21
CA GLY A 291 -12.85 43.70 -6.78
C GLY A 291 -12.38 44.95 -6.03
N VAL A 292 -11.13 45.00 -5.55
CA VAL A 292 -10.60 46.17 -4.80
C VAL A 292 -9.88 47.17 -5.74
N GLY A 293 -9.59 46.78 -6.98
CA GLY A 293 -8.82 47.59 -7.93
C GLY A 293 -9.65 48.40 -8.93
N GLU A 294 -10.96 48.21 -8.98
CA GLU A 294 -11.84 48.84 -9.97
C GLU A 294 -12.85 49.79 -9.32
N GLU A 295 -12.42 50.56 -8.31
CA GLU A 295 -12.96 51.91 -8.16
C GLU A 295 -12.51 52.71 -9.37
N HIS A 296 -13.24 52.53 -10.48
CA HIS A 296 -13.23 53.45 -11.59
C HIS A 296 -13.44 54.84 -10.98
N PRO A 297 -12.48 55.78 -11.09
CA PRO A 297 -12.67 57.11 -10.56
C PRO A 297 -13.90 57.66 -11.27
N LEU A 298 -15.01 57.75 -10.54
CA LEU A 298 -16.25 58.35 -10.99
C LEU A 298 -15.89 59.75 -11.46
N GLY A 299 -15.70 59.88 -12.78
CA GLY A 299 -15.69 61.14 -13.47
C GLY A 299 -16.99 61.83 -13.10
N ARG A 300 -16.84 62.88 -12.29
CA ARG A 300 -17.86 63.83 -11.90
C ARG A 300 -18.79 64.12 -13.10
N PRO A 301 -20.06 63.69 -13.08
CA PRO A 301 -20.98 64.06 -14.14
C PRO A 301 -21.33 65.54 -13.95
N ASP A 302 -20.89 66.38 -14.87
CA ASP A 302 -21.36 67.75 -14.96
C ASP A 302 -22.87 67.77 -15.22
N HIS A 303 -23.55 68.63 -14.46
CA HIS A 303 -24.97 68.87 -14.54
C HIS A 303 -25.39 69.37 -15.94
N SER A 304 -26.36 68.69 -16.56
CA SER A 304 -27.23 69.33 -17.54
C SER A 304 -28.64 68.72 -17.45
N SER A 305 -29.56 69.57 -17.03
CA SER A 305 -31.00 69.41 -16.93
C SER A 305 -31.69 69.06 -18.26
N SER A 306 -32.68 68.16 -18.23
CA SER A 306 -33.98 68.36 -18.89
C SER A 306 -35.00 67.29 -18.45
N PRO A 307 -36.29 67.63 -18.22
CA PRO A 307 -37.31 66.70 -17.75
C PRO A 307 -38.25 66.20 -18.87
N ALA A 308 -39.05 65.20 -18.48
CA ALA A 308 -40.25 64.66 -19.13
C ALA A 308 -40.05 63.58 -20.20
N GLU A 309 -40.44 62.33 -19.87
CA GLU A 309 -41.61 61.68 -20.48
C GLU A 309 -41.93 60.32 -19.82
N THR A 310 -43.14 60.27 -19.26
CA THR A 310 -44.22 59.28 -19.40
C THR A 310 -43.96 57.76 -19.27
N PRO A 311 -44.77 57.03 -18.47
CA PRO A 311 -44.57 55.60 -18.20
C PRO A 311 -45.28 54.70 -19.23
N GLN A 312 -44.58 53.70 -19.78
CA GLN A 312 -45.19 52.60 -20.50
C GLN A 312 -44.98 51.27 -19.78
N SER A 313 -46.12 50.70 -19.40
CA SER A 313 -46.35 49.33 -18.96
C SER A 313 -45.91 48.35 -20.03
N LEU A 314 -45.01 47.42 -19.69
CA LEU A 314 -44.80 46.18 -20.45
C LEU A 314 -44.67 44.99 -19.50
N THR A 315 -45.24 43.90 -19.99
CA THR A 315 -45.71 42.67 -19.35
C THR A 315 -44.59 41.70 -18.91
N PRO A 316 -44.92 40.75 -18.01
CA PRO A 316 -43.99 39.69 -17.61
C PRO A 316 -44.04 38.52 -18.61
N ARG A 317 -42.96 38.28 -19.35
CA ARG A 317 -42.75 37.03 -20.08
C ARG A 317 -41.27 36.63 -20.07
N ASP A 318 -41.07 35.34 -19.84
CA ASP A 318 -39.87 34.54 -20.13
C ASP A 318 -38.69 34.63 -19.15
N LEU A 319 -38.94 34.11 -17.94
CA LEU A 319 -37.88 33.58 -17.08
C LEU A 319 -37.42 32.22 -17.62
N ALA A 320 -36.36 32.22 -18.43
CA ALA A 320 -35.69 31.02 -18.89
C ALA A 320 -35.04 30.28 -17.71
N LYS A 321 -35.50 29.04 -17.53
CA LYS A 321 -35.02 28.04 -16.56
C LYS A 321 -33.72 27.43 -17.10
N PRO A 322 -32.58 27.42 -16.36
CA PRO A 322 -31.44 26.61 -16.77
C PRO A 322 -31.68 25.16 -16.32
N GLU A 323 -32.25 24.35 -17.22
CA GLU A 323 -32.21 22.88 -17.10
C GLU A 323 -30.81 22.40 -17.46
N GLY A 324 -30.04 22.06 -16.42
CA GLY A 324 -28.72 21.45 -16.51
C GLY A 324 -28.54 20.39 -15.42
N VAL A 325 -29.55 19.55 -15.24
CA VAL A 325 -29.48 18.36 -14.39
C VAL A 325 -28.85 17.23 -15.20
N PHE A 326 -27.62 16.87 -14.87
CA PHE A 326 -27.01 15.61 -15.31
C PHE A 326 -27.72 14.47 -14.59
N GLU A 327 -28.68 13.82 -15.26
CA GLU A 327 -29.16 12.50 -14.86
C GLU A 327 -28.06 11.47 -15.11
N LEU A 328 -27.53 10.90 -14.03
CA LEU A 328 -26.75 9.68 -14.09
C LEU A 328 -27.69 8.53 -14.48
N ARG A 329 -27.60 8.13 -15.75
CA ARG A 329 -28.31 6.97 -16.31
C ARG A 329 -27.88 5.71 -15.55
N ALA A 330 -28.77 5.20 -14.71
CA ALA A 330 -28.62 3.90 -14.08
C ALA A 330 -28.56 2.83 -15.18
N PHE A 331 -27.53 1.97 -15.13
CA PHE A 331 -27.47 0.75 -15.93
C PHE A 331 -28.54 -0.22 -15.44
N THR A 332 -29.70 -0.22 -16.09
CA THR A 332 -30.66 -1.31 -16.01
C THR A 332 -30.14 -2.47 -16.86
N ALA A 333 -29.81 -3.58 -16.21
CA ALA A 333 -29.49 -4.83 -16.88
C ALA A 333 -30.74 -5.35 -17.61
N HIS A 334 -30.73 -5.30 -18.93
CA HIS A 334 -31.70 -6.01 -19.76
C HIS A 334 -31.41 -7.51 -19.69
N SER A 335 -32.26 -8.23 -18.96
CA SER A 335 -32.41 -9.67 -19.05
C SER A 335 -32.96 -10.03 -20.44
N CYS A 336 -32.16 -10.68 -21.27
CA CYS A 336 -32.63 -11.28 -22.52
C CYS A 336 -32.86 -12.79 -22.30
N PRO A 337 -34.05 -13.32 -22.63
CA PRO A 337 -34.30 -14.76 -22.58
C PRO A 337 -33.79 -15.38 -23.89
N THR A 338 -32.86 -16.32 -23.81
CA THR A 338 -32.52 -17.17 -24.97
C THR A 338 -32.93 -18.61 -24.73
N LEU A 339 -33.86 -19.00 -25.58
CA LEU A 339 -34.42 -20.33 -25.79
C LEU A 339 -33.33 -21.39 -25.99
N SER A 340 -33.61 -22.54 -25.40
CA SER A 340 -33.42 -23.90 -25.94
C SER A 340 -32.94 -23.98 -27.39
N ASN A 341 -31.77 -24.61 -27.61
CA ASN A 341 -31.68 -25.85 -28.40
C ASN A 341 -30.29 -26.51 -28.27
N LYS A 342 -30.31 -27.84 -28.05
CA LYS A 342 -29.15 -28.74 -28.07
C LYS A 342 -28.46 -28.71 -29.44
N PRO A 343 -27.14 -28.98 -29.49
CA PRO A 343 -26.75 -30.28 -30.02
C PRO A 343 -25.62 -30.98 -29.26
N LYS A 344 -25.60 -32.31 -29.44
CA LYS A 344 -24.57 -33.27 -29.02
C LYS A 344 -23.18 -32.82 -29.48
N HIS A 345 -22.25 -32.66 -28.54
CA HIS A 345 -20.82 -32.80 -28.82
C HIS A 345 -20.10 -33.64 -27.76
N SER A 346 -19.22 -34.46 -28.28
CA SER A 346 -18.38 -35.50 -27.69
C SER A 346 -17.47 -35.00 -26.55
N PRO A 347 -17.07 -35.89 -25.62
CA PRO A 347 -16.19 -35.53 -24.52
C PRO A 347 -14.76 -35.30 -25.04
N ARG A 348 -14.40 -34.03 -25.22
CA ARG A 348 -13.03 -33.60 -25.47
C ARG A 348 -12.24 -33.78 -24.17
N ARG A 349 -11.42 -34.82 -24.09
CA ARG A 349 -10.45 -35.03 -23.00
C ARG A 349 -9.59 -33.75 -22.88
N PRO A 350 -9.46 -33.17 -21.67
CA PRO A 350 -8.49 -32.10 -21.48
C PRO A 350 -7.09 -32.68 -21.62
N THR A 351 -6.37 -32.23 -22.66
CA THR A 351 -4.94 -32.46 -22.82
C THR A 351 -4.22 -31.78 -21.66
N VAL A 352 -3.88 -32.58 -20.65
CA VAL A 352 -2.96 -32.18 -19.58
C VAL A 352 -1.60 -31.95 -20.25
N HIS A 353 -1.19 -30.69 -20.39
CA HIS A 353 0.21 -30.35 -20.66
C HIS A 353 1.03 -30.83 -19.45
N SER A 354 1.58 -32.03 -19.55
CA SER A 354 2.65 -32.51 -18.68
C SER A 354 3.85 -31.60 -18.90
N ILE A 355 4.07 -30.68 -17.98
CA ILE A 355 5.22 -29.79 -17.95
C ILE A 355 6.46 -30.66 -17.78
N HIS A 356 7.28 -30.80 -18.83
CA HIS A 356 8.60 -31.42 -18.79
C HIS A 356 9.55 -30.53 -17.95
N ILE A 357 9.57 -30.76 -16.64
CA ILE A 357 10.49 -30.09 -15.68
C ILE A 357 11.84 -30.82 -15.61
N ALA A 358 11.88 -32.11 -15.98
CA ALA A 358 13.08 -32.94 -15.90
C ALA A 358 14.11 -32.68 -17.00
N GLN A 359 13.65 -32.31 -18.20
CA GLN A 359 14.44 -32.42 -19.42
C GLN A 359 15.46 -31.29 -19.62
N ARG A 360 15.51 -30.31 -18.71
CA ARG A 360 16.42 -29.15 -18.79
C ARG A 360 17.52 -29.14 -17.73
N VAL A 361 17.49 -30.06 -16.77
CA VAL A 361 18.62 -30.29 -15.87
C VAL A 361 19.72 -31.07 -16.58
N GLU A 362 19.36 -31.94 -17.54
CA GLU A 362 20.32 -32.69 -18.37
C GLU A 362 21.11 -31.77 -19.31
N GLN A 363 20.49 -30.73 -19.90
CA GLN A 363 21.17 -29.72 -20.73
C GLN A 363 22.16 -28.83 -19.97
N HIS A 364 22.16 -28.83 -18.64
CA HIS A 364 23.14 -28.09 -17.84
C HIS A 364 24.30 -28.98 -17.34
N SER A 365 24.24 -30.29 -17.57
CA SER A 365 25.37 -31.20 -17.30
C SER A 365 26.40 -31.26 -18.43
N GLU A 366 26.01 -30.89 -19.66
CA GLU A 366 26.91 -30.77 -20.82
C GLU A 366 27.72 -29.47 -20.88
N TYR A 367 27.42 -28.47 -20.03
CA TYR A 367 28.05 -27.15 -20.05
C TYR A 367 29.17 -26.96 -19.01
N LEU A 368 29.78 -28.05 -18.54
CA LEU A 368 30.91 -28.06 -17.60
C LEU A 368 32.28 -28.27 -18.28
N GLY A 369 32.38 -28.03 -19.59
CA GLY A 369 33.60 -28.32 -20.36
C GLY A 369 33.95 -27.32 -21.46
N GLN A 370 33.66 -26.03 -21.30
CA GLN A 370 34.11 -25.01 -22.25
C GLN A 370 34.52 -23.72 -21.51
N ASP A 371 35.84 -23.56 -21.37
CA ASP A 371 36.48 -22.26 -21.20
C ASP A 371 36.28 -21.46 -22.50
N GLU A 372 35.63 -20.30 -22.41
CA GLU A 372 35.72 -19.28 -23.45
C GLU A 372 36.16 -17.96 -22.81
N ASP A 373 37.38 -17.60 -23.15
CA ASP A 373 37.95 -16.27 -23.04
C ASP A 373 37.12 -15.30 -23.90
N VAL A 374 36.35 -14.43 -23.27
CA VAL A 374 35.66 -13.34 -23.96
C VAL A 374 36.40 -12.03 -23.68
N GLU A 375 37.23 -11.71 -24.66
CA GLU A 375 37.91 -10.44 -24.90
C GLU A 375 36.87 -9.32 -25.11
N TRP A 376 36.91 -8.28 -24.27
CA TRP A 376 36.02 -7.12 -24.38
C TRP A 376 36.76 -6.01 -25.14
N GLU A 377 36.54 -5.95 -26.45
CA GLU A 377 37.02 -4.87 -27.32
C GLU A 377 36.12 -3.63 -27.22
N GLY A 378 36.79 -2.48 -27.10
CA GLY A 378 36.19 -1.15 -26.94
C GLY A 378 35.60 -0.53 -28.21
N SER A 379 35.07 0.68 -27.98
CA SER A 379 34.58 1.68 -28.97
C SER A 379 33.12 1.48 -29.38
N THR A 380 32.27 2.50 -29.54
CA THR A 380 32.55 3.82 -30.10
C THR A 380 31.42 4.80 -29.73
N ALA A 381 31.78 6.04 -29.45
CA ALA A 381 30.88 7.19 -29.36
C ALA A 381 30.27 7.57 -30.73
N ARG A 382 29.01 8.04 -30.73
CA ARG A 382 28.38 8.99 -31.69
C ARG A 382 26.94 9.25 -31.18
N ASN A 383 26.63 10.45 -30.69
CA ASN A 383 26.25 11.68 -31.40
C ASN A 383 24.75 11.81 -31.74
N LEU A 384 24.20 12.93 -31.28
CA LEU A 384 23.14 13.76 -31.89
C LEU A 384 21.70 13.23 -31.96
N THR A 385 20.86 13.76 -31.08
CA THR A 385 19.60 14.39 -31.49
C THR A 385 19.28 15.58 -30.59
N SER A 386 19.12 16.73 -31.25
CA SER A 386 18.77 18.04 -30.75
C SER A 386 17.29 18.12 -30.33
N GLU A 387 17.02 18.44 -29.07
CA GLU A 387 15.70 18.90 -28.61
C GLU A 387 15.65 20.44 -28.53
N PRO A 388 14.50 21.06 -28.87
CA PRO A 388 14.33 22.52 -28.84
C PRO A 388 14.22 23.05 -27.40
N PRO A 389 14.66 24.29 -27.13
CA PRO A 389 14.62 24.86 -25.79
C PRO A 389 13.18 25.26 -25.42
N ILE A 390 12.60 24.56 -24.44
CA ILE A 390 11.41 25.03 -23.74
C ILE A 390 11.86 26.16 -22.81
N SER A 391 11.68 27.40 -23.27
CA SER A 391 11.84 28.61 -22.46
C SER A 391 10.68 28.72 -21.46
N ILE A 392 10.81 28.03 -20.33
CA ILE A 392 10.01 28.34 -19.14
C ILE A 392 10.47 29.72 -18.67
N ARG A 393 9.69 30.75 -19.00
CA ARG A 393 9.85 32.13 -18.51
C ARG A 393 9.63 32.13 -16.99
N GLN A 394 10.68 31.81 -16.24
CA GLN A 394 10.77 32.09 -14.81
C GLN A 394 10.97 33.60 -14.66
N ASP A 395 9.86 34.34 -14.69
CA ASP A 395 9.80 35.69 -14.13
C ASP A 395 9.87 35.58 -12.60
N LEU A 396 11.04 35.16 -12.10
CA LEU A 396 11.44 35.29 -10.70
C LEU A 396 12.07 36.67 -10.54
N ALA A 397 11.22 37.70 -10.66
CA ALA A 397 11.53 39.02 -10.15
C ALA A 397 11.67 38.88 -8.63
N ARG A 398 12.90 38.67 -8.17
CA ARG A 398 13.27 38.65 -6.76
C ARG A 398 13.07 40.07 -6.25
N PRO A 399 12.05 40.37 -5.44
CA PRO A 399 11.81 41.73 -4.96
C PRO A 399 12.95 42.03 -3.98
N THR A 400 13.85 42.94 -4.35
CA THR A 400 14.95 43.43 -3.49
C THR A 400 14.48 44.54 -2.54
N GLY A 401 13.17 44.72 -2.38
CA GLY A 401 12.60 45.66 -1.42
C GLY A 401 12.54 45.05 -0.03
N ASN A 402 13.16 45.71 0.96
CA ASN A 402 13.05 45.45 2.40
C ASN A 402 11.63 45.73 2.95
N ALA A 403 10.58 45.40 2.18
CA ALA A 403 9.22 45.51 2.63
C ALA A 403 9.04 44.59 3.85
N PRO A 404 8.50 45.09 4.98
CA PRO A 404 8.22 44.26 6.14
C PRO A 404 7.40 43.04 5.69
N PRO A 405 7.66 41.84 6.26
CA PRO A 405 7.04 40.60 5.80
C PRO A 405 5.52 40.78 5.82
N GLU A 406 4.97 41.01 4.63
CA GLU A 406 3.58 41.28 4.40
C GLU A 406 2.81 40.11 5.01
N ARG A 407 1.87 40.40 5.92
CA ARG A 407 1.09 39.38 6.62
C ARG A 407 0.35 38.57 5.57
N ARG A 408 0.90 37.40 5.21
CA ARG A 408 0.22 36.45 4.33
C ARG A 408 -1.21 36.27 4.82
N SER A 409 -2.15 36.48 3.92
CA SER A 409 -3.55 36.38 4.29
C SER A 409 -3.82 34.96 4.79
N PRO A 410 -4.73 34.79 5.76
CA PRO A 410 -5.06 33.47 6.28
C PRO A 410 -5.55 32.50 5.19
N GLN A 411 -6.15 33.02 4.12
CA GLN A 411 -6.59 32.25 2.96
C GLN A 411 -5.40 31.62 2.20
N GLU A 412 -4.30 32.35 2.03
CA GLU A 412 -3.09 31.81 1.38
C GLU A 412 -2.49 30.64 2.18
N MET A 413 -2.48 30.74 3.51
CA MET A 413 -2.01 29.65 4.37
C MET A 413 -2.87 28.39 4.23
N GLN A 414 -4.19 28.55 4.10
CA GLN A 414 -5.11 27.43 3.86
C GLN A 414 -4.87 26.79 2.50
N LEU A 415 -4.68 27.59 1.45
CA LEU A 415 -4.41 27.12 0.10
C LEU A 415 -3.07 26.36 0.02
N LEU A 416 -2.04 26.82 0.73
CA LEU A 416 -0.77 26.10 0.86
C LEU A 416 -0.95 24.76 1.59
N ALA A 417 -1.73 24.72 2.68
CA ALA A 417 -2.01 23.47 3.39
C ALA A 417 -2.78 22.46 2.50
N LEU A 418 -3.75 22.93 1.72
CA LEU A 418 -4.48 22.12 0.75
C LEU A 418 -3.57 21.54 -0.33
N ARG A 419 -2.66 22.36 -0.88
CA ARG A 419 -1.67 21.90 -1.88
C ARG A 419 -0.71 20.88 -1.29
N LYS A 420 -0.28 21.05 -0.03
CA LYS A 420 0.53 20.05 0.68
C LYS A 420 -0.18 18.71 0.74
N VAL A 421 -1.42 18.69 1.24
CA VAL A 421 -2.22 17.46 1.38
C VAL A 421 -2.48 16.82 0.03
N HIS A 422 -2.78 17.61 -1.00
CA HIS A 422 -2.95 17.12 -2.37
C HIS A 422 -1.70 16.40 -2.88
N ALA A 423 -0.52 16.99 -2.70
CA ALA A 423 0.75 16.36 -3.10
C ALA A 423 1.01 15.06 -2.33
N ASP A 424 0.80 15.04 -1.01
CA ASP A 424 0.99 13.85 -0.17
C ASP A 424 0.09 12.70 -0.66
N VAL A 425 -1.20 12.97 -0.92
CA VAL A 425 -2.15 11.96 -1.40
C VAL A 425 -1.75 11.43 -2.78
N VAL A 426 -1.26 12.28 -3.70
CA VAL A 426 -0.76 11.82 -5.01
C VAL A 426 0.41 10.86 -4.84
N VAL A 427 1.38 11.21 -3.98
CA VAL A 427 2.57 10.37 -3.74
C VAL A 427 2.17 9.01 -3.18
N PHE A 428 1.30 8.97 -2.16
CA PHE A 428 0.80 7.71 -1.60
C PHE A 428 0.07 6.87 -2.63
N LEU A 429 -0.87 7.47 -3.35
CA LEU A 429 -1.72 6.75 -4.28
C LEU A 429 -0.90 6.11 -5.40
N VAL A 430 0.04 6.83 -5.99
CA VAL A 430 0.90 6.31 -7.07
C VAL A 430 1.75 5.16 -6.56
N ALA A 431 2.40 5.32 -5.40
CA ALA A 431 3.24 4.27 -4.82
C ALA A 431 2.42 3.00 -4.49
N ILE A 432 1.29 3.15 -3.80
CA ILE A 432 0.46 2.02 -3.37
C ILE A 432 -0.16 1.30 -4.58
N ALA A 433 -0.69 2.04 -5.56
CA ALA A 433 -1.29 1.44 -6.75
C ALA A 433 -0.26 0.68 -7.59
N ALA A 434 0.94 1.25 -7.78
CA ALA A 434 2.02 0.57 -8.50
C ALA A 434 2.42 -0.74 -7.80
N LEU A 435 2.61 -0.70 -6.47
CA LEU A 435 2.97 -1.88 -5.69
C LEU A 435 1.87 -2.94 -5.67
N ALA A 436 0.60 -2.53 -5.56
CA ALA A 436 -0.52 -3.45 -5.59
C ALA A 436 -0.68 -4.11 -6.97
N CYS A 437 -0.41 -3.40 -8.07
CA CYS A 437 -0.37 -4.00 -9.42
C CYS A 437 0.73 -5.07 -9.55
N ILE A 438 1.94 -4.77 -9.07
CA ILE A 438 3.08 -5.70 -9.14
C ILE A 438 2.83 -6.91 -8.23
N SER A 439 2.26 -6.68 -7.04
CA SER A 439 1.84 -7.72 -6.11
C SER A 439 0.75 -8.62 -6.73
N LEU A 440 -0.24 -8.04 -7.40
CA LEU A 440 -1.27 -8.79 -8.12
C LEU A 440 -0.66 -9.66 -9.23
N ALA A 441 0.23 -9.10 -10.04
CA ALA A 441 0.90 -9.85 -11.11
C ALA A 441 1.75 -11.01 -10.56
N THR A 442 2.48 -10.77 -9.48
CA THR A 442 3.33 -11.78 -8.82
C THR A 442 2.48 -12.87 -8.16
N GLY A 443 1.41 -12.49 -7.46
CA GLY A 443 0.44 -13.41 -6.86
C GLY A 443 -0.22 -14.31 -7.91
N LEU A 444 -0.64 -13.73 -9.04
CA LEU A 444 -1.24 -14.49 -10.15
C LEU A 444 -0.24 -15.45 -10.79
N TRP A 445 1.02 -15.03 -10.97
CA TRP A 445 2.05 -15.91 -11.49
C TRP A 445 2.29 -17.11 -10.57
N LEU A 446 2.36 -16.89 -9.25
CA LEU A 446 2.47 -17.94 -8.24
C LEU A 446 1.23 -18.85 -8.19
N ALA A 447 0.03 -18.30 -8.36
CA ALA A 447 -1.21 -19.06 -8.39
C ALA A 447 -1.31 -19.98 -9.61
N ILE A 448 -0.92 -19.48 -10.78
CA ILE A 448 -1.07 -20.18 -12.06
C ILE A 448 0.04 -21.23 -12.25
N SER A 449 1.30 -20.86 -12.01
CA SER A 449 2.45 -21.67 -12.43
C SER A 449 3.59 -21.73 -11.40
N PRO A 450 3.34 -22.20 -10.17
CA PRO A 450 4.37 -22.25 -9.12
C PRO A 450 5.54 -23.18 -9.50
N THR A 451 5.29 -24.27 -10.20
CA THR A 451 6.34 -25.21 -10.63
C THR A 451 7.30 -24.58 -11.63
N SER A 452 6.82 -23.68 -12.50
CA SER A 452 7.66 -22.98 -13.46
C SER A 452 8.64 -22.01 -12.79
N VAL A 453 8.28 -21.49 -11.61
CA VAL A 453 9.10 -20.55 -10.82
C VAL A 453 10.29 -21.28 -10.23
N TYR A 454 10.06 -22.43 -9.59
CA TYR A 454 11.14 -23.19 -8.94
C TYR A 454 12.05 -23.97 -9.88
N GLY A 455 11.68 -24.11 -11.16
CA GLY A 455 12.52 -24.82 -12.14
C GLY A 455 13.80 -24.08 -12.56
N ARG A 456 13.91 -22.77 -12.31
CA ARG A 456 15.09 -21.95 -12.67
C ARG A 456 15.35 -20.90 -11.61
N PHE A 457 16.62 -20.72 -11.22
CA PHE A 457 16.98 -19.71 -10.21
C PHE A 457 16.57 -18.29 -10.64
N ASP A 458 16.74 -17.92 -11.90
CA ASP A 458 16.34 -16.59 -12.41
C ASP A 458 14.86 -16.27 -12.15
N ARG A 459 14.00 -17.29 -12.21
CA ARG A 459 12.55 -17.14 -11.96
C ARG A 459 12.24 -17.09 -10.47
N ILE A 460 12.92 -17.90 -9.66
CA ILE A 460 12.86 -17.79 -8.19
C ILE A 460 13.24 -16.36 -7.81
N GLU A 461 14.37 -15.87 -8.31
CA GLU A 461 14.83 -14.52 -8.06
C GLU A 461 13.80 -13.48 -8.49
N ALA A 462 13.28 -13.56 -9.71
CA ALA A 462 12.28 -12.61 -10.20
C ALA A 462 11.05 -12.57 -9.30
N VAL A 463 10.47 -13.71 -8.95
CA VAL A 463 9.25 -13.77 -8.13
C VAL A 463 9.46 -13.22 -6.72
N TYR A 464 10.61 -13.49 -6.11
CA TYR A 464 10.90 -13.11 -4.73
C TYR A 464 11.50 -11.72 -4.57
N PHE A 465 12.16 -11.19 -5.61
CA PHE A 465 12.86 -9.92 -5.53
C PHE A 465 12.24 -8.80 -6.35
N VAL A 466 11.46 -9.05 -7.41
CA VAL A 466 10.84 -7.96 -8.19
C VAL A 466 9.95 -7.09 -7.29
N LEU A 467 9.07 -7.69 -6.50
CA LEU A 467 8.22 -6.93 -5.57
C LEU A 467 9.06 -6.23 -4.49
N THR A 468 10.14 -6.85 -3.99
CA THR A 468 11.05 -6.26 -3.01
C THR A 468 11.78 -5.03 -3.56
N TRP A 469 12.33 -5.12 -4.79
CA TRP A 469 12.98 -4.01 -5.48
C TRP A 469 12.02 -2.86 -5.70
N MET A 470 10.86 -3.17 -6.26
CA MET A 470 9.85 -2.16 -6.60
C MET A 470 9.30 -1.50 -5.34
N TYR A 471 9.15 -2.26 -4.24
CA TYR A 471 8.80 -1.71 -2.94
C TYR A 471 9.84 -0.72 -2.44
N LEU A 472 11.11 -1.11 -2.33
CA LEU A 472 12.15 -0.25 -1.79
C LEU A 472 12.26 1.04 -2.60
N ILE A 473 12.30 0.94 -3.93
CA ILE A 473 12.38 2.12 -4.81
C ILE A 473 11.14 3.01 -4.64
N ALA A 474 9.93 2.45 -4.70
CA ALA A 474 8.70 3.24 -4.62
C ALA A 474 8.53 3.91 -3.24
N VAL A 475 8.82 3.18 -2.16
CA VAL A 475 8.70 3.68 -0.79
C VAL A 475 9.79 4.68 -0.47
N ASP A 476 11.04 4.47 -0.89
CA ASP A 476 12.12 5.43 -0.67
C ASP A 476 11.84 6.74 -1.40
N ILE A 477 11.39 6.68 -2.66
CA ILE A 477 10.97 7.86 -3.42
C ILE A 477 9.81 8.54 -2.72
N ALA A 478 8.79 7.79 -2.29
CA ALA A 478 7.64 8.36 -1.59
C ALA A 478 8.03 9.04 -0.28
N LEU A 479 8.82 8.39 0.57
CA LEU A 479 9.31 8.95 1.83
C LEU A 479 10.16 10.20 1.60
N ALA A 480 11.04 10.19 0.61
CA ALA A 480 11.85 11.37 0.26
C ALA A 480 10.97 12.54 -0.18
N LEU A 481 9.97 12.31 -1.04
CA LEU A 481 9.04 13.34 -1.49
C LEU A 481 8.18 13.89 -0.34
N LEU A 482 7.66 13.01 0.53
CA LEU A 482 6.87 13.39 1.70
C LEU A 482 7.71 14.17 2.73
N LEU A 483 8.96 13.76 2.93
CA LEU A 483 9.92 14.46 3.79
C LEU A 483 10.19 15.86 3.26
N ILE A 484 10.53 15.99 1.96
CA ILE A 484 10.74 17.29 1.31
C ILE A 484 9.48 18.15 1.40
N ASN A 485 8.30 17.58 1.12
CA ASN A 485 7.05 18.31 1.18
C ASN A 485 6.73 18.79 2.61
N THR A 486 7.02 17.98 3.62
CA THR A 486 6.79 18.34 5.03
C THR A 486 7.77 19.40 5.50
N LEU A 487 9.04 19.32 5.12
CA LEU A 487 10.05 20.33 5.42
C LEU A 487 9.71 21.69 4.78
N ARG A 488 9.24 21.70 3.52
CA ARG A 488 8.82 22.93 2.82
C ARG A 488 7.64 23.64 3.49
N HIS A 489 6.80 22.89 4.19
CA HIS A 489 5.59 23.41 4.86
C HIS A 489 5.71 23.42 6.38
N LEU A 490 6.93 23.33 6.92
CA LEU A 490 7.18 23.36 8.35
C LEU A 490 6.91 24.77 8.88
N PRO A 491 6.11 24.95 9.95
CA PRO A 491 5.94 26.26 10.58
C PRO A 491 7.29 26.80 11.05
N PRO A 492 7.56 28.11 10.91
CA PRO A 492 8.76 28.72 11.47
C PRO A 492 8.83 28.40 12.97
N ALA A 493 10.04 28.16 13.49
CA ALA A 493 10.21 27.95 14.92
C ALA A 493 9.70 29.20 15.64
N ARG A 494 8.86 29.05 16.67
CA ARG A 494 8.51 30.13 17.58
C ARG A 494 9.80 30.54 18.31
N SER A 495 10.55 31.44 17.69
CA SER A 495 11.79 31.98 18.20
C SER A 495 11.45 32.93 19.35
N GLY A 496 11.27 32.37 20.56
CA GLY A 496 11.33 33.06 21.85
C GLY A 496 10.62 34.40 21.96
N GLN A 497 9.57 34.65 21.17
CA GLN A 497 8.87 35.92 21.17
C GLN A 497 8.27 36.06 22.57
N GLY A 498 8.82 37.03 23.31
CA GLY A 498 8.85 37.05 24.76
C GLY A 498 7.47 36.91 25.40
N LEU A 499 7.50 36.50 26.67
CA LEU A 499 6.41 36.25 27.60
C LEU A 499 5.39 37.42 27.78
N HIS A 500 5.41 38.45 26.93
CA HIS A 500 4.54 39.61 27.02
C HIS A 500 3.21 39.38 26.29
N SER A 501 2.27 38.77 27.03
CA SER A 501 0.89 39.24 27.26
C SER A 501 -0.04 39.57 26.07
N GLY A 502 0.30 39.23 24.84
CA GLY A 502 -0.63 39.35 23.71
C GLY A 502 -1.37 38.03 23.48
N ARG A 503 -2.67 37.97 23.82
CA ARG A 503 -3.59 36.87 23.48
C ARG A 503 -3.37 36.50 22.01
N ALA A 504 -2.78 35.34 21.75
CA ALA A 504 -2.52 34.90 20.39
C ALA A 504 -3.85 34.88 19.64
N PRO A 505 -3.93 35.46 18.42
CA PRO A 505 -5.17 35.41 17.65
C PRO A 505 -5.58 33.95 17.51
N ASP A 506 -6.83 33.65 17.91
CA ASP A 506 -7.35 32.30 17.95
C ASP A 506 -7.05 31.62 16.61
N PRO A 507 -6.46 30.40 16.62
CA PRO A 507 -6.15 29.69 15.40
C PRO A 507 -7.43 29.58 14.59
N LEU A 508 -7.40 30.11 13.37
CA LEU A 508 -8.56 30.06 12.48
C LEU A 508 -9.10 28.63 12.43
N PRO A 509 -10.42 28.46 12.50
CA PRO A 509 -11.04 27.15 12.56
C PRO A 509 -10.50 26.29 11.41
N PRO A 510 -10.09 25.05 11.69
CA PRO A 510 -9.55 24.17 10.67
C PRO A 510 -10.54 24.07 9.50
N VAL A 511 -10.03 24.33 8.30
CA VAL A 511 -10.80 24.29 7.05
C VAL A 511 -11.55 22.95 6.95
N LEU A 512 -12.87 23.02 7.11
CA LEU A 512 -13.95 22.45 6.27
C LEU A 512 -13.82 21.02 5.68
N PHE A 513 -12.89 20.20 6.16
CA PHE A 513 -12.90 18.74 5.92
C PHE A 513 -13.49 17.97 7.09
N LEU A 514 -13.46 18.58 8.27
CA LEU A 514 -14.18 18.13 9.46
C LEU A 514 -14.95 19.35 9.95
N PRO A 515 -16.29 19.35 9.99
CA PRO A 515 -16.98 20.34 10.81
C PRO A 515 -16.36 20.28 12.20
N ALA A 516 -16.21 21.44 12.84
CA ALA A 516 -15.60 21.61 14.16
C ALA A 516 -16.17 20.68 15.26
N ALA A 517 -17.22 19.92 14.97
CA ALA A 517 -17.78 18.84 15.79
C ALA A 517 -16.77 17.74 16.21
N ALA A 518 -15.61 17.59 15.57
CA ALA A 518 -14.65 16.53 15.93
C ALA A 518 -13.68 16.90 17.07
N ASP A 519 -13.41 18.18 17.33
CA ASP A 519 -12.51 18.61 18.43
C ASP A 519 -13.29 18.97 19.70
N SER A 520 -14.60 18.73 19.71
CA SER A 520 -15.47 18.90 20.87
C SER A 520 -15.41 17.71 21.83
N GLU A 521 -14.30 16.95 21.91
CA GLU A 521 -14.15 15.90 22.94
C GLU A 521 -14.28 16.50 24.35
N ASP A 522 -13.83 17.74 24.57
CA ASP A 522 -14.05 18.50 25.81
C ASP A 522 -15.53 18.89 26.01
N ASP A 523 -16.29 19.14 24.94
CA ASP A 523 -17.73 19.39 25.05
C ASP A 523 -18.52 18.09 25.23
N ASP A 524 -18.05 16.96 24.71
CA ASP A 524 -18.68 15.64 24.86
C ASP A 524 -18.40 15.08 26.27
N GLU A 525 -17.24 15.38 26.86
CA GLU A 525 -16.96 15.17 28.29
C GLU A 525 -17.80 16.12 29.15
N ARG A 526 -17.93 17.41 28.80
CA ARG A 526 -18.86 18.33 29.48
C ARG A 526 -20.32 17.93 29.35
N ILE A 527 -20.76 17.41 28.21
CA ILE A 527 -22.15 16.97 27.99
C ILE A 527 -22.39 15.66 28.74
N ARG A 528 -21.44 14.71 28.74
CA ARG A 528 -21.51 13.52 29.61
C ARG A 528 -21.52 13.88 31.10
N ASP A 529 -20.75 14.89 31.50
CA ASP A 529 -20.71 15.36 32.88
C ASP A 529 -21.97 16.17 33.24
N ARG A 530 -22.64 16.77 32.25
CA ARG A 530 -23.94 17.45 32.41
C ARG A 530 -25.11 16.47 32.47
N ASP A 531 -25.04 15.37 31.73
CA ASP A 531 -26.04 14.30 31.71
C ASP A 531 -25.86 13.28 32.86
N ARG A 532 -24.72 13.29 33.57
CA ARG A 532 -24.53 12.51 34.81
C ARG A 532 -25.11 13.20 36.06
N ARG A 533 -25.17 14.53 36.08
CA ARG A 533 -25.70 15.30 37.21
C ARG A 533 -27.21 15.22 37.51
N PRO A 534 -28.12 14.79 36.61
CA PRO A 534 -29.53 14.73 36.98
C PRO A 534 -29.83 13.60 37.97
N PHE A 535 -29.01 12.53 38.03
CA PHE A 535 -29.29 11.40 38.91
C PHE A 535 -28.75 11.59 40.33
N ASP A 536 -27.59 12.23 40.48
CA ASP A 536 -27.02 12.48 41.82
C ASP A 536 -27.76 13.62 42.56
N ALA A 537 -28.33 14.59 41.84
CA ALA A 537 -29.10 15.68 42.46
C ALA A 537 -30.43 15.23 43.08
N PHE A 538 -31.03 14.12 42.62
CA PHE A 538 -32.23 13.57 43.26
C PHE A 538 -31.92 12.79 44.54
N GLN A 539 -30.71 12.22 44.65
CA GLN A 539 -30.31 11.47 45.84
C GLN A 539 -29.99 12.41 47.01
N ASP A 540 -29.37 13.56 46.74
CA ASP A 540 -29.07 14.58 47.76
C ASP A 540 -30.34 15.31 48.27
N GLU A 541 -31.38 15.48 47.45
CA GLU A 541 -32.67 16.05 47.91
C GLU A 541 -33.49 15.05 48.76
N GLU A 542 -33.35 13.75 48.52
CA GLU A 542 -34.07 12.72 49.28
C GLU A 542 -33.42 12.45 50.64
N GLU A 543 -32.08 12.48 50.74
CA GLU A 543 -31.36 12.43 52.02
C GLU A 543 -31.58 13.70 52.87
N GLY A 544 -31.67 14.88 52.25
CA GLY A 544 -32.00 16.12 52.96
C GLY A 544 -33.41 16.14 53.57
N ARG A 545 -34.40 15.52 52.91
CA ARG A 545 -35.77 15.41 53.43
C ARG A 545 -35.94 14.36 54.52
N GLN A 546 -35.18 13.27 54.48
CA GLN A 546 -35.19 12.26 55.55
C GLN A 546 -34.51 12.76 56.83
N GLY A 547 -33.49 13.62 56.71
CA GLY A 547 -32.87 14.29 57.87
C GLY A 547 -33.81 15.28 58.57
N ALA A 548 -34.56 16.10 57.81
CA ALA A 548 -35.46 17.10 58.39
C ALA A 548 -36.69 16.51 59.09
N ALA A 549 -37.21 15.37 58.62
CA ALA A 549 -38.34 14.68 59.26
C ALA A 549 -37.96 13.98 60.57
N ALA A 550 -36.68 13.66 60.79
CA ALA A 550 -36.20 13.05 62.02
C ALA A 550 -36.01 14.07 63.17
N GLU A 551 -35.82 15.35 62.85
CA GLU A 551 -35.58 16.40 63.85
C GLU A 551 -36.90 16.96 64.45
N GLU A 552 -38.01 16.92 63.70
CA GLU A 552 -39.32 17.43 64.15
C GLU A 552 -40.09 16.47 65.10
N ALA A 553 -39.63 15.23 65.29
CA ALA A 553 -40.26 14.23 66.16
C ALA A 553 -39.69 14.21 67.60
N SER A 554 -38.88 15.20 67.99
CA SER A 554 -38.14 15.20 69.26
C SER A 554 -38.30 16.46 70.11
N ILE A 555 -39.50 17.04 70.15
CA ILE A 555 -39.85 18.12 71.08
C ILE A 555 -41.08 17.68 71.89
N PRO A 556 -41.01 17.70 73.24
CA PRO A 556 -41.87 16.92 74.17
C PRO A 556 -43.33 17.34 74.26
#